data_AF-A0A2I0N688-F1
#
_entry.id   AF-A0A2I0N688-F1
#
_cell.length_a   1.000
_cell.length_b   1.000
_cell.length_c   1.000
_cell.angle_alpha   90.00
_cell.angle_beta   90.00
_cell.angle_gamma   90.00
#
_symmetry.space_group_name_H-M   'P 1'
#
loop_
_entity.id
_entity.type
_entity.pdbx_description
1 polymer ?
#
loop_
_entity_poly.entity_id
_entity_poly.type
_entity_poly.pdbx_seq_one_letter_code
_entity_poly.pdbx_strand_id
1 'polypeptide(L)' 'MAGKKETSTFVKVKCNDCGNEQVIFDKASTVVKCPVCSSTLATPTGGAAKLNAKVVRKIK' A
#
# COMPACT_ATOMS: atom_id res chain seq x y z
N MET A 1 23.77 -7.26 -14.08
CA MET A 1 22.67 -6.34 -13.66
C MET A 1 21.86 -6.99 -12.53
N ALA A 2 21.49 -6.17 -11.53
CA ALA A 2 20.32 -6.28 -10.64
C ALA A 2 20.10 -7.55 -9.78
N GLY A 3 20.89 -7.71 -8.72
CA GLY A 3 20.46 -8.44 -7.51
C GLY A 3 19.89 -7.46 -6.49
N LYS A 4 18.63 -7.07 -6.58
CA LYS A 4 17.95 -6.39 -5.45
C LYS A 4 17.05 -7.40 -4.78
N LYS A 5 17.51 -7.89 -3.62
CA LYS A 5 16.77 -8.64 -2.61
C LYS A 5 15.34 -8.12 -2.56
N GLU A 6 14.36 -8.97 -2.85
CA GLU A 6 12.94 -8.60 -2.94
C GLU A 6 12.42 -8.36 -1.52
N THR A 7 12.77 -7.22 -0.93
CA THR A 7 12.31 -6.79 0.40
C THR A 7 10.90 -6.22 0.37
N SER A 8 10.16 -6.46 -0.70
CA SER A 8 8.79 -6.01 -0.83
C SER A 8 7.90 -6.86 0.06
N THR A 9 7.23 -6.19 0.98
CA THR A 9 6.34 -6.81 1.97
C THR A 9 4.92 -6.39 1.64
N PHE A 10 3.96 -7.27 1.88
CA PHE A 10 2.56 -6.90 1.79
C PHE A 10 2.16 -6.17 3.08
N VAL A 11 1.43 -5.08 2.95
CA VAL A 11 0.98 -4.32 4.10
C VAL A 11 -0.53 -4.19 4.03
N LYS A 12 -1.19 -4.57 5.11
CA LYS A 12 -2.62 -4.42 5.30
C LYS A 12 -2.87 -3.04 5.85
N VAL A 13 -3.54 -2.21 5.06
CA VAL A 13 -4.01 -0.88 5.44
C VAL A 13 -5.50 -0.91 5.71
N LYS A 14 -5.96 -0.07 6.63
CA LYS A 14 -7.36 0.15 6.91
C LYS A 14 -7.68 1.62 6.67
N CYS A 15 -8.71 1.85 5.88
CA CYS A 15 -9.24 3.19 5.70
C CYS A 15 -9.99 3.61 6.97
N ASN A 16 -9.67 4.79 7.50
CA ASN A 16 -10.35 5.32 8.68
C ASN A 16 -11.75 5.88 8.36
N ASP A 17 -12.01 6.17 7.08
CA ASP A 17 -13.24 6.82 6.63
C ASP A 17 -14.36 5.81 6.37
N CYS A 18 -14.05 4.71 5.68
CA CYS A 18 -15.00 3.66 5.34
C CYS A 18 -14.80 2.34 6.10
N GLY A 19 -13.75 2.23 6.92
CA GLY A 19 -13.42 1.00 7.65
C GLY A 19 -12.89 -0.13 6.78
N ASN A 20 -12.77 0.07 5.45
CA ASN A 20 -12.33 -0.96 4.52
C ASN A 20 -10.87 -1.37 4.77
N GLU A 21 -10.62 -2.68 4.83
CA GLU A 21 -9.28 -3.26 4.93
C GLU A 21 -8.78 -3.68 3.57
N GLN A 22 -7.57 -3.27 3.23
CA GLN A 22 -6.97 -3.58 1.94
C GLN A 22 -5.51 -4.02 2.13
N VAL A 23 -5.14 -5.08 1.43
CA VAL A 23 -3.75 -5.52 1.34
C VAL A 23 -3.14 -4.83 0.13
N ILE A 24 -2.07 -4.10 0.35
CA ILE A 24 -1.35 -3.37 -0.69
C ILE A 24 0.13 -3.74 -0.65
N PHE A 25 0.81 -3.52 -1.76
CA PHE A 25 2.24 -3.78 -1.87
C PHE A 25 3.02 -2.53 -1.45
N ASP A 26 4.03 -2.72 -0.59
CA ASP A 26 4.92 -1.63 -0.18
C ASP A 26 5.60 -0.94 -1.37
N LYS A 27 5.85 -1.65 -2.47
CA LYS A 27 6.42 -1.11 -3.72
C LYS A 27 5.39 -1.01 -4.85
N ALA A 28 4.16 -0.61 -4.55
CA ALA A 28 3.16 -0.39 -5.58
C ALA A 28 3.67 0.64 -6.60
N SER A 29 3.69 0.27 -7.89
CA SER A 29 4.01 1.17 -9.01
C SER A 29 2.80 1.93 -9.55
N THR A 30 1.62 1.65 -9.00
CA THR A 30 0.34 2.25 -9.37
C THR A 30 -0.31 2.93 -8.17
N VAL A 31 -1.16 3.93 -8.43
CA VAL A 31 -1.95 4.59 -7.40
C VAL A 31 -3.01 3.62 -6.90
N VAL A 32 -2.97 3.28 -5.62
CA VAL A 32 -3.98 2.41 -5.01
C VAL A 32 -5.05 3.28 -4.37
N LYS A 33 -6.28 3.14 -4.89
CA LYS A 33 -7.46 3.82 -4.36
C LYS A 33 -8.31 2.84 -3.57
N CYS A 34 -9.03 3.36 -2.58
CA CYS A 34 -10.01 2.57 -1.86
C CYS A 34 -11.20 2.27 -2.80
N PRO A 35 -11.62 1.01 -2.98
CA PRO A 35 -12.78 0.67 -3.82
C PRO A 35 -14.10 1.14 -3.21
N VAL A 36 -14.12 1.49 -1.92
CA VAL A 36 -15.33 1.93 -1.21
C VAL A 36 -15.48 3.45 -1.25
N CYS A 37 -14.49 4.19 -0.76
CA CYS A 37 -14.54 5.66 -0.67
C CYS A 37 -13.78 6.38 -1.79
N SER A 38 -13.14 5.66 -2.72
CA SER A 38 -12.31 6.23 -3.79
C SER A 38 -11.11 7.07 -3.33
N SER A 39 -10.82 7.12 -2.03
CA SER A 39 -9.68 7.84 -1.47
C SER A 39 -8.35 7.18 -1.82
N THR A 40 -7.31 7.99 -2.02
CA THR A 40 -5.95 7.50 -2.28
C THR A 40 -5.37 6.83 -1.04
N LEU A 41 -5.23 5.50 -1.07
CA LEU A 41 -4.64 4.71 0.01
C LEU A 41 -3.11 4.62 -0.13
N ALA A 42 -2.62 4.52 -1.36
CA ALA A 42 -1.19 4.50 -1.65
C ALA A 42 -0.84 5.25 -2.93
N THR A 43 0.25 6.01 -2.89
CA THR A 43 0.79 6.76 -4.02
C THR A 43 2.18 6.21 -4.39
N PRO A 44 2.41 5.80 -5.65
CA PRO A 44 3.72 5.34 -6.10
C PRO A 44 4.68 6.54 -6.17
N THR A 45 5.91 6.38 -5.67
CA THR A 45 6.93 7.45 -5.69
C THR A 45 8.20 7.06 -6.46
N GLY A 46 8.14 6.01 -7.28
CA GLY A 46 9.30 5.45 -8.01
C GLY A 46 10.17 4.49 -7.19
N GLY A 47 9.93 4.39 -5.88
CA GLY A 47 10.55 3.42 -4.97
C GLY A 47 9.50 2.75 -4.09
N ALA A 48 9.55 3.02 -2.79
CA ALA A 48 8.50 2.58 -1.87
C ALA A 48 7.26 3.47 -2.03
N ALA A 49 6.09 2.86 -2.15
CA ALA A 49 4.82 3.55 -2.22
C ALA A 49 4.53 4.27 -0.89
N LYS A 50 4.02 5.48 -0.99
CA LYS A 50 3.63 6.29 0.16
C LYS A 50 2.21 5.91 0.58
N LEU A 51 2.05 5.42 1.79
CA LEU A 51 0.75 5.00 2.33
C LEU A 51 0.06 6.18 3.03
N ASN A 52 -1.12 6.55 2.54
CA ASN A 52 -1.97 7.61 3.11
C ASN A 52 -3.13 7.02 3.94
N ALA A 53 -2.96 5.81 4.46
CA ALA A 53 -3.95 5.08 5.26
C ALA A 53 -3.30 4.43 6.48
N LYS A 54 -4.13 4.00 7.43
CA LYS A 54 -3.63 3.40 8.68
C LYS A 54 -3.14 1.99 8.41
N VAL A 55 -1.84 1.72 8.61
CA VAL A 55 -1.28 0.37 8.48
C VAL A 55 -1.73 -0.45 9.69
N VAL A 56 -2.50 -1.51 9.44
CA VAL A 56 -2.98 -2.43 10.47
C VAL A 56 -1.93 -3.51 10.74
N ARG A 57 -1.38 -4.10 9.68
CA ARG A 57 -0.49 -5.25 9.80
C ARG A 57 0.45 -5.34 8.60
N LYS A 58 1.73 -5.60 8.85
CA LYS A 58 2.67 -5.99 7.79
C LYS A 58 2.68 -7.51 7.69
N ILE A 59 2.38 -8.02 6.49
CA ILE A 59 2.33 -9.43 6.14
C ILE A 59 3.65 -9.72 5.42
N LYS A 60 4.53 -10.43 6.11
CA LYS A 60 5.86 -10.79 5.60
C LYS A 60 5.80 -12.01 4.70
#